data_AF-A0A011MTH8-F1
#
_entry.id   AF-A0A011MTH8-F1
#
_cell.length_a   1.000
_cell.length_b   1.000
_cell.length_c   1.000
_cell.angle_alpha   90.00
_cell.angle_beta   90.00
_cell.angle_gamma   90.00
#
_symmetry.space_group_name_H-M   'P 1'
#
loop_
_entity.id
_entity.type
_entity.pdbx_description
1 polymer ?
#
loop_
_entity_poly.entity_id
_entity_poly.type
_entity_poly.pdbx_seq_one_letter_code
_entity_poly.pdbx_strand_id
1 'polypeptide(L)'
;MSRISKRPAVRMPTAEEDKAITAAALSDPDAQPLTPRQLKAMVPLASVRGRPKSANKKLLVSVRHSPEVIAYFKSTGEGWQSSMDSVLRKYVARHSRSA
;
A
#
# COMPACT_ATOMS: atom_id res chain seq x y z
N MET A 1 0.01 23.93 8.35
CA MET A 1 -1.20 23.99 7.49
C MET A 1 -0.74 24.37 6.09
N SER A 2 -0.71 23.42 5.14
CA SER A 2 -0.24 23.71 3.77
C SER A 2 -1.27 24.59 3.05
N ARG A 3 -0.82 25.70 2.46
CA ARG A 3 -1.67 26.56 1.62
C ARG A 3 -2.04 25.76 0.36
N ILE A 4 -3.34 25.58 0.11
CA ILE A 4 -3.84 25.00 -1.14
C ILE A 4 -3.42 25.93 -2.28
N SER A 5 -2.53 25.47 -3.16
CA SER A 5 -2.16 26.21 -4.36
C SER A 5 -3.38 26.35 -5.27
N LYS A 6 -3.57 27.54 -5.88
CA LYS A 6 -4.62 27.75 -6.89
C LYS A 6 -4.44 26.73 -8.01
N ARG A 7 -5.51 26.01 -8.37
CA ARG A 7 -5.49 25.07 -9.49
C ARG A 7 -5.22 25.85 -10.78
N PRO A 8 -4.31 25.39 -11.67
CA PRO A 8 -4.10 26.03 -12.95
C PRO A 8 -5.39 25.99 -13.79
N ALA A 9 -5.64 27.05 -14.55
CA ALA A 9 -6.76 27.08 -15.49
C ALA A 9 -6.46 26.14 -16.67
N VAL A 10 -7.26 25.09 -16.84
CA VAL A 10 -7.15 24.14 -17.95
C VAL A 10 -8.07 24.61 -19.08
N ARG A 11 -7.51 24.90 -20.27
CA ARG A 11 -8.30 25.16 -21.47
C ARG A 11 -8.80 23.83 -22.01
N MET A 12 -10.12 23.63 -21.99
CA MET A 12 -10.74 22.46 -22.59
C MET A 12 -10.84 22.64 -24.12
N PRO A 13 -10.62 21.58 -24.92
CA PRO A 13 -10.88 21.64 -26.35
C PRO A 13 -12.36 21.90 -26.64
N THR A 14 -12.62 22.51 -27.78
CA THR A 14 -13.96 22.60 -28.37
C THR A 14 -14.35 21.26 -29.01
N ALA A 15 -15.64 21.09 -29.31
CA ALA A 15 -16.14 19.84 -29.91
C ALA A 15 -15.54 19.56 -31.30
N GLU A 16 -15.13 20.59 -32.05
CA GLU A 16 -14.45 20.43 -33.33
C GLU A 16 -13.00 19.96 -33.14
N GLU A 17 -12.29 20.59 -32.20
CA GLU A 17 -10.93 20.19 -31.81
C GLU A 17 -10.92 18.74 -31.28
N ASP A 18 -11.88 18.34 -30.45
CA ASP A 18 -12.00 16.97 -29.92
C ASP A 18 -12.19 15.92 -31.03
N LYS A 19 -13.00 16.23 -32.05
CA LYS A 19 -13.19 15.35 -33.20
C LYS A 19 -11.89 15.19 -34.00
N ALA A 20 -11.18 16.28 -34.22
CA ALA A 20 -9.89 16.26 -34.92
C ALA A 20 -8.84 15.44 -34.15
N ILE A 21 -8.76 15.62 -32.82
CA ILE A 21 -7.87 14.86 -31.94
C ILE A 21 -8.21 13.36 -31.99
N THR A 22 -9.49 13.01 -31.92
CA THR A 22 -9.95 11.61 -31.96
C THR A 22 -9.63 10.95 -33.30
N ALA A 23 -9.87 11.66 -34.42
CA ALA A 23 -9.56 11.15 -35.75
C ALA A 23 -8.05 10.91 -35.93
N ALA A 24 -7.21 11.85 -35.48
CA ALA A 24 -5.77 11.70 -35.50
C ALA A 24 -5.30 10.48 -34.68
N ALA A 25 -5.83 10.30 -33.46
CA ALA A 25 -5.49 9.17 -32.61
C ALA A 25 -5.90 7.81 -33.21
N LEU A 26 -7.03 7.75 -33.93
CA LEU A 26 -7.45 6.52 -34.61
C LEU A 26 -6.64 6.21 -35.87
N SER A 27 -6.06 7.23 -36.50
CA SER A 27 -5.22 7.05 -37.68
C SER A 27 -3.82 6.51 -37.38
N ASP A 28 -3.36 6.65 -36.13
CA ASP A 28 -2.06 6.14 -35.66
C ASP A 28 -2.19 4.69 -35.14
N PRO A 29 -1.62 3.69 -35.83
CA PRO A 29 -1.69 2.29 -35.40
C PRO A 29 -0.96 2.01 -34.08
N ASP A 30 0.07 2.80 -33.75
CA ASP A 30 0.92 2.59 -32.57
C ASP A 30 0.37 3.31 -31.33
N ALA A 31 -0.55 4.26 -31.51
CA ALA A 31 -1.08 5.12 -30.43
C ALA A 31 -2.61 5.17 -30.35
N GLN A 32 -3.29 4.05 -30.66
CA GLN A 32 -4.75 3.99 -30.62
C GLN A 32 -5.32 4.25 -29.21
N PRO A 33 -6.48 4.93 -29.10
CA PRO A 33 -7.14 5.16 -27.82
C PRO A 33 -7.62 3.85 -27.19
N LEU A 34 -7.53 3.77 -25.86
CA LEU A 34 -8.01 2.61 -25.12
C LEU A 34 -9.52 2.42 -25.29
N THR A 35 -9.92 1.17 -25.49
CA THR A 35 -11.34 0.81 -25.53
C THR A 35 -12.00 0.97 -24.15
N PRO A 36 -13.33 1.16 -24.09
CA PRO A 36 -14.05 1.21 -22.81
C PRO A 36 -13.83 -0.02 -21.94
N ARG A 37 -13.67 -1.20 -22.54
CA ARG A 37 -13.38 -2.45 -21.82
C ARG A 37 -11.99 -2.44 -21.21
N GLN A 38 -10.99 -1.97 -21.94
CA GLN A 38 -9.61 -1.84 -21.43
C GLN A 38 -9.56 -0.81 -20.30
N LEU A 39 -10.19 0.36 -20.47
CA LEU A 39 -10.28 1.39 -19.44
C LEU A 39 -10.94 0.86 -18.15
N LYS A 40 -12.04 0.10 -18.28
CA LYS A 40 -12.73 -0.51 -17.14
C LYS A 40 -11.89 -1.58 -16.42
N ALA A 41 -10.97 -2.23 -17.12
CA ALA A 41 -10.08 -3.23 -16.54
C ALA A 41 -8.88 -2.62 -15.80
N MET A 42 -8.62 -1.32 -15.94
CA MET A 42 -7.51 -0.65 -15.25
C MET A 42 -7.78 -0.52 -13.74
N VAL A 43 -6.75 -0.76 -12.94
CA VAL A 43 -6.80 -0.54 -11.48
C VAL A 43 -6.58 0.94 -11.22
N PRO A 44 -7.47 1.64 -10.49
CA PRO A 44 -7.27 3.04 -10.16
C PRO A 44 -5.93 3.27 -9.46
N LEU A 45 -5.22 4.35 -9.80
CA LEU A 45 -3.93 4.68 -9.20
C LEU A 45 -4.03 4.84 -7.66
N ALA A 46 -5.19 5.25 -7.16
CA ALA A 46 -5.51 5.33 -5.73
C ALA A 46 -5.40 3.97 -5.02
N SER A 47 -5.71 2.86 -5.71
CA SER A 47 -5.61 1.49 -5.17
C SER A 47 -4.19 0.93 -5.16
N VAL A 48 -3.21 1.61 -5.79
CA VAL A 48 -1.81 1.12 -5.94
C VAL A 48 -0.81 1.96 -5.12
N ARG A 49 -1.25 2.90 -4.27
CA ARG A 49 -0.30 3.68 -3.45
C ARG A 49 0.33 2.80 -2.35
N GLY A 50 1.63 2.51 -2.53
CA GLY A 50 2.49 1.85 -1.55
C GLY A 50 2.65 0.34 -1.77
N ARG A 51 3.51 -0.29 -0.97
CA ARG A 51 3.65 -1.75 -0.95
C ARG A 51 2.28 -2.37 -0.60
N PRO A 52 1.84 -3.44 -1.30
CA PRO A 52 0.66 -4.20 -0.91
C PRO A 52 0.70 -4.55 0.57
N LYS A 53 -0.43 -4.38 1.26
CA LYS A 53 -0.53 -4.74 2.68
C LYS A 53 -0.23 -6.23 2.83
N SER A 54 0.60 -6.58 3.83
CA SER A 54 0.79 -8.00 4.18
C SER A 54 -0.56 -8.60 4.56
N ALA A 55 -0.90 -9.75 3.98
CA ALA A 55 -2.10 -10.50 4.33
C ALA A 55 -2.11 -10.89 5.82
N ASN A 56 -0.93 -11.21 6.37
CA ASN A 56 -0.73 -11.60 7.76
C ASN A 56 0.22 -10.62 8.46
N LYS A 57 -0.31 -9.46 8.87
CA LYS A 57 0.46 -8.45 9.62
C LYS A 57 0.59 -8.83 11.10
N LYS A 58 1.71 -8.43 11.74
CA LYS A 58 1.80 -8.46 13.21
C LYS A 58 0.74 -7.52 13.80
N LEU A 59 0.11 -7.94 14.88
CA LEU A 59 -0.87 -7.12 15.59
C LEU A 59 -0.16 -6.27 16.64
N LEU A 60 -0.48 -4.98 16.68
CA LEU A 60 -0.03 -4.08 17.74
C LEU A 60 -0.99 -4.20 18.92
N VAL A 61 -0.53 -4.79 20.02
CA VAL A 61 -1.32 -4.98 21.25
C VAL A 61 -0.62 -4.24 22.39
N SER A 62 -1.40 -3.56 23.24
CA SER A 62 -0.90 -2.95 24.47
C SER A 62 -0.91 -3.99 25.59
N VAL A 63 0.26 -4.50 25.97
CA VAL A 63 0.42 -5.52 27.03
C VAL A 63 1.42 -5.02 28.06
N ARG A 64 1.12 -5.23 29.35
CA ARG A 64 2.06 -4.98 30.44
C ARG A 64 2.86 -6.25 30.71
N HIS A 65 4.18 -6.15 30.61
CA HIS A 65 5.11 -7.23 30.97
C HIS A 65 5.79 -6.91 32.30
N SER A 66 6.20 -7.94 33.02
CA SER A 66 6.99 -7.77 34.24
C SER A 66 8.32 -7.05 33.94
N PRO A 67 8.83 -6.21 34.85
CA PRO A 67 10.02 -5.39 34.61
C PRO A 67 11.27 -6.22 34.30
N GLU A 68 11.45 -7.38 34.95
CA GLU A 68 12.56 -8.31 34.74
C GLU A 68 12.59 -8.89 33.33
N VAL A 69 11.42 -9.16 32.74
CA VAL A 69 11.30 -9.67 31.36
C VAL A 69 11.76 -8.59 30.38
N ILE A 70 11.29 -7.36 30.57
CA ILE A 70 11.69 -6.22 29.72
C ILE A 70 13.18 -5.92 29.87
N ALA A 71 13.71 -5.94 31.10
CA ALA A 71 15.11 -5.72 31.37
C ALA A 71 16.00 -6.76 30.68
N TYR A 72 15.64 -8.05 30.79
CA TYR A 72 16.34 -9.15 30.12
C TYR A 72 16.38 -8.97 28.61
N PHE A 73 15.23 -8.73 27.95
CA PHE A 73 15.26 -8.60 26.50
C PHE A 73 15.97 -7.32 26.07
N LYS A 74 15.77 -6.18 26.75
CA LYS A 74 16.50 -4.95 26.41
C LYS A 74 18.02 -5.10 26.49
N SER A 75 18.53 -5.93 27.41
CA SER A 75 19.98 -6.18 27.50
C SER A 75 20.54 -6.98 26.32
N THR A 76 19.69 -7.63 25.51
CA THR A 76 20.11 -8.30 24.27
C THR A 76 20.42 -7.33 23.12
N GLY A 77 20.18 -6.02 23.31
CA GLY A 77 20.51 -4.99 22.34
C GLY A 77 19.43 -4.75 21.29
N GLU A 78 19.86 -4.29 20.11
CA GLU A 78 18.97 -3.98 19.00
C GLU A 78 18.12 -5.20 18.59
N GLY A 79 16.84 -4.98 18.31
CA GLY A 79 15.93 -6.06 17.92
C GLY A 79 15.41 -6.91 19.07
N TRP A 80 15.58 -6.48 20.33
CA TRP A 80 15.07 -7.20 21.50
C TRP A 80 13.57 -7.54 21.43
N GLN A 81 12.73 -6.69 20.83
CA GLN A 81 11.31 -6.95 20.64
C GLN A 81 11.08 -8.14 19.69
N SER A 82 11.89 -8.28 18.63
CA SER A 82 11.85 -9.41 17.71
C SER A 82 12.33 -10.70 18.39
N SER A 83 13.34 -10.60 19.25
CA SER A 83 13.79 -11.73 20.08
C SER A 83 12.69 -12.20 21.03
N MET A 84 12.00 -11.27 21.69
CA MET A 84 10.85 -11.56 22.55
C MET A 84 9.71 -12.23 21.78
N ASP A 85 9.34 -11.73 20.59
CA ASP A 85 8.33 -12.35 19.71
C ASP A 85 8.73 -13.79 19.32
N SER A 86 10.00 -14.03 19.02
CA SER A 86 10.51 -15.39 18.70
C SER A 86 10.35 -16.36 19.86
N VAL A 87 10.62 -15.93 21.10
CA VAL A 87 10.42 -16.75 22.31
C VAL A 87 8.94 -17.08 22.50
N LEU A 88 8.05 -16.09 22.37
CA LEU A 88 6.59 -16.30 22.48
C LEU A 88 6.08 -17.27 21.41
N ARG A 89 6.56 -17.15 20.16
CA ARG A 89 6.22 -18.09 19.08
C ARG A 89 6.66 -19.51 19.39
N LYS A 90 7.88 -19.70 19.92
CA LYS A 90 8.38 -21.02 20.34
C LYS A 90 7.52 -21.60 21.47
N TYR A 91 7.10 -20.77 22.42
CA TYR A 91 6.19 -21.20 23.48
C TYR A 91 4.86 -21.69 22.91
N VAL A 92 4.22 -20.90 22.04
CA VAL A 92 2.96 -21.29 21.38
C VAL A 92 3.13 -22.60 20.59
N ALA A 93 4.16 -22.74 19.75
CA ALA A 93 4.38 -23.93 18.93
C ALA A 93 4.66 -25.22 19.74
N ARG A 94 5.19 -25.09 20.97
CA ARG A 94 5.37 -26.24 21.87
C ARG A 94 4.06 -26.70 22.49
N HIS A 95 3.21 -25.76 22.89
CA HIS A 95 1.97 -26.07 23.63
C HIS A 95 0.77 -26.29 22.71
N SER A 96 0.79 -25.78 21.48
CA SER A 96 -0.24 -26.04 20.48
C SER A 96 -0.19 -27.45 19.89
N ARG A 97 0.89 -28.22 20.16
CA ARG A 97 1.04 -29.62 19.73
C ARG A 97 0.54 -30.63 20.76
N SER A 98 0.20 -30.16 21.95
CA SER A 98 -0.29 -30.99 23.06
C SER A 98 -1.79 -30.81 23.32
N ALA A 99 -2.49 -30.13 22.40
CA ALA A 99 -3.92 -29.86 22.42
C ALA A 99 -4.58 -30.45 21.18
#